data_AF-A0A2D6LH83-F1
#
_entry.id   AF-A0A2D6LH83-F1
#
_cell.length_a   1.000
_cell.length_b   1.000
_cell.length_c   1.000
_cell.angle_alpha   90.00
_cell.angle_beta   90.00
_cell.angle_gamma   90.00
#
_symmetry.space_group_name_H-M   'P 1'
#
loop_
_entity.id
_entity.type
_entity.pdbx_description
1 polymer ?
#
loop_
_entity_poly.entity_id
_entity_poly.type
_entity_poly.pdbx_seq_one_letter_code
_entity_poly.pdbx_strand_id
1 'polypeptide(L)'
;MEKEKKRSRNAIIALILSLFVVIPLLNYIIGAVAIYFGTEALKEIKHKQKKGKIIALLGIFLGSIPFYFGFLNFLQSRLNISTKLFSQVTEFTFPAIIVIVLLVLKAKKLL
;
A
#
# COMPACT_ATOMS: atom_id res chain seq x y z
N MET A 1 -11.27 24.53 8.81
CA MET A 1 -10.67 23.67 9.85
C MET A 1 -11.14 22.23 9.80
N GLU A 2 -12.44 21.94 9.62
CA GLU A 2 -12.97 20.57 9.62
C GLU A 2 -12.39 19.65 8.54
N LYS A 3 -12.25 20.15 7.30
CA LYS A 3 -11.64 19.39 6.18
C LYS A 3 -10.17 19.06 6.39
N GLU A 4 -9.44 19.89 7.14
CA GLU A 4 -8.03 19.67 7.44
C GLU A 4 -7.84 18.60 8.53
N LYS A 5 -8.73 18.61 9.53
CA LYS A 5 -8.83 17.57 10.56
C LYS A 5 -9.17 16.21 9.94
N LYS A 6 -10.09 16.17 8.97
CA LYS A 6 -10.49 14.93 8.25
C LYS A 6 -9.34 14.32 7.42
N ARG A 7 -8.55 15.15 6.73
CA ARG A 7 -7.35 14.70 5.97
C ARG A 7 -6.29 14.05 6.85
N SER A 8 -5.93 14.72 7.94
CA SER A 8 -4.97 14.20 8.91
C SER A 8 -5.46 12.86 9.47
N ARG A 9 -6.75 12.76 9.78
CA ARG A 9 -7.37 11.54 10.29
C ARG A 9 -7.30 10.39 9.30
N ASN A 10 -7.58 10.61 8.01
CA ASN A 10 -7.50 9.56 6.98
C ASN A 10 -6.06 9.07 6.76
N ALA A 11 -5.07 9.97 6.79
CA ALA A 11 -3.65 9.60 6.67
C ALA A 11 -3.17 8.79 7.89
N ILE A 12 -3.61 9.17 9.09
CA ILE A 12 -3.32 8.44 10.34
C ILE A 12 -4.03 7.08 10.34
N ILE A 13 -5.29 7.00 9.90
CA ILE A 13 -6.03 5.74 9.78
C ILE A 13 -5.33 4.80 8.82
N ALA A 14 -4.86 5.27 7.66
CA ALA A 14 -4.11 4.44 6.71
C ALA A 14 -2.83 3.87 7.35
N LEU A 15 -2.11 4.69 8.13
CA LEU A 15 -0.89 4.26 8.82
C LEU A 15 -1.18 3.27 9.96
N ILE A 16 -2.21 3.51 10.76
CA ILE A 16 -2.63 2.60 11.84
C ILE A 16 -3.12 1.28 11.26
N LEU A 17 -3.94 1.30 10.21
CA LEU A 17 -4.37 0.08 9.53
C LEU A 17 -3.18 -0.72 9.00
N SER A 18 -2.17 -0.04 8.43
CA SER A 18 -0.95 -0.72 7.97
C SER A 18 -0.11 -1.36 9.10
N LEU A 19 -0.29 -0.93 10.35
CA LEU A 19 0.33 -1.55 11.54
C LEU A 19 -0.43 -2.78 12.05
N PHE A 20 -1.74 -2.87 11.79
CA PHE A 20 -2.57 -4.04 12.16
C PHE A 20 -2.39 -5.26 11.25
N VAL A 21 -1.38 -5.22 10.37
CA VAL A 21 -1.04 -6.24 9.38
C VAL A 21 -0.47 -7.55 10.00
N VAL A 22 -0.45 -7.65 11.33
CA VAL A 22 0.08 -8.83 12.04
C VAL A 22 -0.87 -10.04 11.93
N ILE A 23 -2.14 -9.85 11.57
CA ILE A 23 -3.13 -10.94 11.44
C ILE A 23 -3.25 -11.40 9.98
N PRO A 24 -2.82 -12.63 9.60
CA PRO A 24 -2.65 -13.04 8.20
C PRO A 24 -3.91 -13.00 7.33
N LEU A 25 -5.08 -13.36 7.87
CA LEU A 25 -6.34 -13.29 7.11
C LEU A 25 -6.84 -11.86 6.91
N LEU A 26 -6.62 -11.00 7.91
CA LEU A 26 -7.04 -9.60 7.84
C LEU A 26 -6.15 -8.78 6.90
N ASN A 27 -4.93 -9.23 6.57
CA ASN A 27 -4.01 -8.52 5.68
C ASN A 27 -4.58 -8.21 4.29
N TYR A 28 -5.41 -9.08 3.75
CA TYR A 28 -6.01 -8.84 2.43
C TYR A 28 -6.99 -7.66 2.48
N ILE A 29 -7.83 -7.61 3.52
CA ILE A 29 -8.84 -6.56 3.68
C ILE A 29 -8.16 -5.27 4.14
N ILE A 30 -7.31 -5.35 5.17
CA ILE A 30 -6.60 -4.20 5.73
C ILE A 30 -5.67 -3.56 4.70
N GLY A 31 -4.93 -4.35 3.93
CA GLY A 31 -4.05 -3.85 2.86
C GLY A 31 -4.84 -3.09 1.79
N ALA A 32 -5.95 -3.66 1.30
CA ALA A 32 -6.82 -2.99 0.34
C ALA A 32 -7.42 -1.68 0.89
N VAL A 33 -7.85 -1.69 2.16
CA VAL A 33 -8.41 -0.51 2.83
C VAL A 33 -7.34 0.56 3.06
N ALA A 34 -6.11 0.19 3.43
CA ALA A 34 -4.99 1.11 3.58
C ALA A 34 -4.59 1.78 2.25
N ILE A 35 -4.61 1.02 1.14
CA ILE A 35 -4.39 1.57 -0.21
C ILE A 35 -5.52 2.54 -0.59
N TYR A 36 -6.78 2.20 -0.30
CA TYR A 36 -7.93 3.06 -0.56
C TYR A 36 -7.84 4.39 0.20
N PHE A 37 -7.68 4.35 1.53
CA PHE A 37 -7.58 5.57 2.34
C PHE A 37 -6.30 6.37 2.04
N GLY A 38 -5.19 5.70 1.75
CA GLY A 38 -3.94 6.36 1.35
C GLY A 38 -4.09 7.12 0.03
N THR A 39 -4.75 6.52 -0.97
CA THR A 39 -5.00 7.18 -2.26
C THR A 39 -6.00 8.32 -2.17
N GLU A 40 -7.07 8.18 -1.37
CA GLU A 40 -7.98 9.29 -1.06
C GLU A 40 -7.26 10.43 -0.33
N ALA A 41 -6.46 10.12 0.68
CA ALA A 41 -5.66 11.12 1.39
C ALA A 41 -4.73 11.87 0.43
N LEU A 42 -4.07 11.16 -0.50
CA LEU A 42 -3.21 11.78 -1.52
C LEU A 42 -3.95 12.69 -2.49
N LYS A 43 -5.17 12.33 -2.93
CA LYS A 43 -6.02 13.21 -3.76
C LYS A 43 -6.40 14.48 -3.04
N GLU A 44 -6.64 14.36 -1.74
CA GLU A 44 -7.01 15.49 -0.93
C GLU A 44 -5.79 16.39 -0.65
N ILE A 45 -4.68 15.87 -0.15
CA ILE A 45 -3.52 16.66 0.29
C ILE A 45 -3.02 17.60 -0.84
N LYS A 46 -3.10 18.93 -0.60
CA LYS A 46 -2.61 19.93 -1.55
C LYS A 46 -1.09 19.81 -1.65
N HIS A 47 -0.53 20.06 -2.85
CA HIS A 47 0.91 19.98 -3.15
C HIS A 47 1.85 20.66 -2.12
N LYS A 48 1.37 21.67 -1.38
CA LYS A 48 2.14 22.40 -0.36
C LYS A 48 2.35 21.62 0.96
N GLN A 49 1.59 20.56 1.24
CA GLN A 49 1.70 19.78 2.48
C GLN A 49 2.57 18.51 2.31
N LYS A 50 3.89 18.71 2.17
CA LYS A 50 4.89 17.63 1.97
C LYS A 50 4.80 16.51 3.01
N LYS A 51 4.64 16.84 4.31
CA LYS A 51 4.58 15.86 5.40
C LYS A 51 3.36 14.93 5.27
N GLY A 52 2.18 15.47 4.99
CA GLY A 52 0.97 14.69 4.78
C GLY A 52 1.08 13.76 3.56
N LYS A 53 1.67 14.24 2.46
CA LYS A 53 1.91 13.44 1.26
C LYS A 53 2.80 12.23 1.56
N ILE A 54 3.89 12.42 2.31
CA ILE A 54 4.81 11.35 2.70
C ILE A 54 4.10 10.31 3.55
N ILE A 55 3.30 10.73 4.53
CA ILE A 55 2.53 9.81 5.40
C ILE A 55 1.53 8.99 4.58
N ALA A 56 0.82 9.60 3.64
CA ALA A 56 -0.12 8.90 2.77
C ALA A 56 0.59 7.91 1.83
N LEU A 57 1.74 8.30 1.27
CA LEU A 57 2.59 7.41 0.47
C LEU A 57 3.09 6.22 1.29
N LEU A 58 3.57 6.45 2.50
CA LEU A 58 4.00 5.39 3.40
C LEU A 58 2.85 4.44 3.73
N GLY A 59 1.65 4.95 3.99
CA GLY A 59 0.47 4.11 4.21
C GLY A 59 0.11 3.23 3.01
N ILE A 60 0.22 3.76 1.78
CA ILE A 60 0.01 2.97 0.55
C ILE A 60 1.09 1.89 0.44
N PHE A 61 2.37 2.24 0.60
CA PHE A 61 3.47 1.28 0.49
C PHE A 61 3.40 0.19 1.55
N LEU A 62 3.22 0.57 2.81
CA LEU A 62 3.09 -0.34 3.95
C LEU A 62 1.85 -1.24 3.85
N GLY A 63 0.77 -0.79 3.21
CA GLY A 63 -0.40 -1.63 2.92
C GLY A 63 -0.21 -2.54 1.70
N SER A 64 0.53 -2.10 0.69
CA SER A 64 0.74 -2.85 -0.56
C SER A 64 1.70 -4.03 -0.40
N ILE A 65 2.76 -3.87 0.39
CA ILE A 65 3.75 -4.92 0.66
C ILE A 65 3.12 -6.20 1.23
N PRO A 66 2.39 -6.18 2.36
CA PRO A 66 1.80 -7.39 2.94
C PRO A 66 0.67 -7.96 2.08
N PHE A 67 -0.10 -7.11 1.39
CA PHE A 67 -1.10 -7.56 0.43
C PHE A 67 -0.44 -8.36 -0.70
N TYR A 68 0.67 -7.85 -1.21
CA TYR A 68 1.44 -8.48 -2.27
C TYR A 68 2.07 -9.81 -1.84
N PHE A 69 2.77 -9.83 -0.71
CA PHE A 69 3.37 -11.06 -0.16
C PHE A 69 2.31 -12.10 0.23
N GLY A 70 1.17 -11.66 0.78
CA GLY A 70 0.03 -12.53 1.05
C GLY A 70 -0.47 -13.19 -0.23
N PHE A 71 -0.75 -12.40 -1.26
CA PHE A 71 -1.22 -12.90 -2.54
C PHE A 71 -0.24 -13.89 -3.20
N LEU A 72 1.06 -13.59 -3.16
CA LEU A 72 2.09 -14.48 -3.65
C LEU A 72 2.15 -15.79 -2.86
N ASN A 73 2.14 -15.74 -1.53
CA ASN A 73 2.12 -16.95 -0.70
C ASN A 73 0.87 -17.80 -0.98
N PHE A 74 -0.30 -17.17 -1.19
CA PHE A 74 -1.51 -17.88 -1.60
C PHE A 74 -1.32 -18.59 -2.95
N LEU A 75 -0.73 -17.92 -3.95
CA LEU A 75 -0.42 -18.53 -5.24
C LEU A 75 0.57 -19.69 -5.10
N GLN A 76 1.61 -19.53 -4.27
CA GLN A 76 2.56 -20.60 -4.00
C GLN A 76 1.88 -21.84 -3.42
N SER A 77 1.01 -21.66 -2.43
CA SER A 77 0.26 -22.75 -1.80
C SER A 77 -0.74 -23.41 -2.76
N ARG A 78 -1.33 -22.67 -3.70
CA ARG A 78 -2.32 -23.20 -4.66
C ARG A 78 -1.68 -23.88 -5.87
N LEU A 79 -0.57 -23.34 -6.36
CA LEU A 79 0.11 -23.82 -7.58
C LEU A 79 1.28 -24.78 -7.26
N ASN A 80 1.53 -25.05 -5.98
CA ASN A 80 2.61 -25.91 -5.49
C ASN A 80 3.98 -25.54 -6.11
N ILE A 81 4.24 -24.24 -6.22
CA ILE A 81 5.44 -23.70 -6.87
C ILE A 81 6.64 -23.97 -5.95
N SER A 82 7.74 -24.47 -6.55
CA SER A 82 9.02 -24.64 -5.85
C SER A 82 9.46 -23.33 -5.20
N THR A 83 9.94 -23.39 -3.95
CA THR A 83 10.46 -22.24 -3.20
C THR A 83 11.54 -21.45 -3.95
N LYS A 84 12.32 -22.14 -4.80
CA LYS A 84 13.39 -21.52 -5.60
C LYS A 84 12.82 -20.64 -6.73
N LEU A 85 11.82 -21.14 -7.46
CA LEU A 85 11.12 -20.38 -8.50
C LEU A 85 10.30 -19.24 -7.87
N PHE A 86 9.67 -19.50 -6.73
CA PHE A 86 8.93 -18.48 -5.98
C PHE A 86 9.82 -17.31 -5.55
N SER A 87 11.01 -17.60 -5.00
CA SER A 87 11.98 -16.58 -4.60
C SER A 87 12.42 -15.71 -5.79
N GLN A 88 12.76 -16.33 -6.92
CA GLN A 88 13.17 -15.62 -8.12
C GLN A 88 12.04 -14.70 -8.63
N VAL A 89 10.83 -15.24 -8.77
CA VAL A 89 9.67 -14.45 -9.19
C VAL A 89 9.51 -13.25 -8.27
N THR A 90 9.49 -13.46 -6.96
CA THR A 90 9.30 -12.40 -5.94
C THR A 90 10.36 -11.30 -6.04
N GLU A 91 11.62 -11.68 -6.27
CA GLU A 91 12.75 -10.75 -6.38
C GLU A 91 12.64 -9.82 -7.61
N PHE A 92 12.14 -10.31 -8.74
CA PHE A 92 11.90 -9.47 -9.93
C PHE A 92 10.62 -8.63 -9.84
N THR A 93 9.57 -9.22 -9.28
CA THR A 93 8.22 -8.64 -9.32
C THR A 93 8.00 -7.58 -8.24
N PHE A 94 8.67 -7.68 -7.09
CA PHE A 94 8.60 -6.67 -6.03
C PHE A 94 9.07 -5.27 -6.48
N PRO A 95 10.28 -5.09 -7.05
CA PRO A 95 10.70 -3.78 -7.56
C PRO A 95 9.83 -3.30 -8.73
N ALA A 96 9.36 -4.20 -9.60
CA ALA A 96 8.46 -3.85 -10.69
C ALA A 96 7.14 -3.24 -10.17
N ILE A 97 6.58 -3.77 -9.09
CA ILE A 97 5.36 -3.26 -8.46
C ILE A 97 5.58 -1.88 -7.85
N ILE A 98 6.72 -1.65 -7.20
CA ILE A 98 7.08 -0.32 -6.68
C ILE A 98 7.08 0.70 -7.83
N VAL A 99 7.71 0.34 -8.95
CA VAL A 99 7.74 1.19 -10.16
C VAL A 99 6.33 1.42 -10.71
N ILE A 100 5.49 0.39 -10.80
CA ILE A 100 4.10 0.50 -11.26
C ILE A 100 3.29 1.43 -10.33
N VAL A 101 3.40 1.27 -9.01
CA VAL A 101 2.71 2.13 -8.04
C VAL A 101 3.15 3.59 -8.21
N LEU A 102 4.45 3.84 -8.34
CA LEU A 102 4.97 5.20 -8.61
C LEU A 102 4.47 5.76 -9.94
N LEU A 103 4.42 4.96 -11.00
CA LEU A 103 3.87 5.35 -12.30
C LEU A 103 2.38 5.67 -12.21
N VAL A 104 1.59 4.87 -11.52
CA VAL A 104 0.14 5.09 -11.31
C VAL A 104 -0.10 6.37 -10.51
N LEU A 105 0.67 6.59 -9.43
CA LEU A 105 0.60 7.80 -8.64
C LEU A 105 1.00 9.04 -9.44
N LYS A 106 2.04 8.94 -10.28
CA LYS A 106 2.47 10.01 -11.20
C LYS A 106 1.41 10.30 -12.27
N ALA A 107 0.85 9.27 -12.90
CA ALA A 107 -0.21 9.40 -13.91
C ALA A 107 -1.47 10.08 -13.34
N LYS A 108 -1.79 9.81 -12.07
CA LYS A 108 -2.90 10.47 -11.35
C LYS A 108 -2.55 11.86 -10.82
N LYS A 109 -1.36 12.41 -11.12
CA LYS A 109 -0.85 13.69 -10.58
C LYS A 109 -0.84 13.77 -9.05
N LEU A 110 -0.64 12.61 -8.39
CA LEU A 110 -0.59 12.50 -6.93
C LEU A 110 0.83 12.65 -6.39
N LEU A 111 1.85 12.32 -7.20
CA LEU A 111 3.25 12.64 -6.96
C LEU A 111 3.59 14.03 -7.49
#